data_AF-A0A3A5ZLY6-F1
#
_entry.id   AF-A0A3A5ZLY6-F1
#
_cell.length_a   1.000
_cell.length_b   1.000
_cell.length_c   1.000
_cell.angle_alpha   90.00
_cell.angle_beta   90.00
_cell.angle_gamma   90.00
#
_symmetry.space_group_name_H-M   'P 1'
#
loop_
_entity.id
_entity.type
_entity.pdbx_description
1 polymer ?
#
loop_
_entity_poly.entity_id
_entity_poly.type
_entity_poly.pdbx_seq_one_letter_code
_entity_poly.pdbx_strand_id
1 'polypeptide(L)'
;MEEAKGQSILDKMLTTFINTLVKAAENEAQTHFGKNLEEVLKHFMAKVNSDFEKQCLLWYFTKKGQTMTVSSEVFERIAKAAVASRAASEKLFHGPQKVIIKGKVYYSQTISFYENDEFDYALGCATIFFDEEGVPVGLKDIYDFNEAKHRDTNAESDTTFMAKFEKANLAKSYAILYGINDYDLHD
;
A
#
# COMPACT_ATOMS: atom_id res chain seq x y z
N MET A 1 -30.91 11.71 -6.95
CA MET A 1 -31.37 10.35 -6.63
C MET A 1 -30.13 9.62 -6.15
N GLU A 2 -29.96 9.53 -4.84
CA GLU A 2 -28.78 8.95 -4.21
C GLU A 2 -28.94 7.43 -4.33
N GLU A 3 -28.26 6.83 -5.30
CA GLU A 3 -28.19 5.37 -5.39
C GLU A 3 -27.52 4.87 -4.12
N ALA A 4 -28.27 4.11 -3.31
CA ALA A 4 -27.70 3.30 -2.26
C ALA A 4 -26.70 2.33 -2.91
N LYS A 5 -25.41 2.72 -2.94
CA LYS A 5 -24.32 1.89 -3.42
C LYS A 5 -24.33 0.61 -2.58
N GLY A 6 -24.85 -0.47 -3.14
CA GLY A 6 -24.75 -1.79 -2.54
C GLY A 6 -23.27 -2.06 -2.22
N GLN A 7 -23.01 -2.55 -1.00
CA GLN A 7 -21.67 -2.83 -0.53
C GLN A 7 -20.92 -3.70 -1.54
N SER A 8 -19.74 -3.25 -1.99
CA SER A 8 -18.99 -3.90 -3.07
C SER A 8 -18.57 -5.32 -2.66
N ILE A 9 -18.22 -6.18 -3.63
CA ILE A 9 -17.71 -7.52 -3.34
C ILE A 9 -16.46 -7.43 -2.46
N LEU A 10 -15.60 -6.45 -2.72
CA LEU A 10 -14.38 -6.21 -1.96
C LEU A 10 -14.71 -5.80 -0.52
N ASP A 11 -15.70 -4.93 -0.32
CA ASP A 11 -16.17 -4.56 1.02
C ASP A 11 -16.75 -5.77 1.78
N LYS A 12 -17.46 -6.67 1.09
CA LYS A 12 -17.97 -7.93 1.69
C LYS A 12 -16.84 -8.88 2.04
N MET A 13 -15.83 -9.01 1.18
CA MET A 13 -14.65 -9.85 1.44
C MET A 13 -13.86 -9.30 2.63
N LEU A 14 -13.64 -8.00 2.69
CA LEU A 14 -12.94 -7.34 3.80
C LEU A 14 -13.72 -7.50 5.11
N THR A 15 -15.03 -7.27 5.08
CA THR A 15 -15.92 -7.49 6.24
C THR A 15 -15.88 -8.94 6.73
N THR A 16 -15.96 -9.91 5.80
CA THR A 16 -15.93 -11.34 6.14
C THR A 16 -14.58 -11.75 6.70
N PHE A 17 -13.50 -11.23 6.11
CA PHE A 17 -12.14 -11.47 6.57
C PHE A 17 -11.94 -10.95 8.00
N ILE A 18 -12.41 -9.75 8.30
CA ILE A 18 -12.32 -9.17 9.66
C ILE A 18 -13.14 -9.98 10.65
N ASN A 19 -14.38 -10.34 10.32
CA ASN A 19 -15.18 -11.19 11.21
C ASN A 19 -14.50 -12.54 11.47
N THR A 20 -13.77 -13.07 10.49
CA THR A 20 -12.99 -14.31 10.63
C THR A 20 -11.73 -14.08 11.48
N LEU A 21 -11.00 -12.99 11.26
CA LEU A 21 -9.84 -12.61 12.07
C LEU A 21 -10.25 -12.36 13.52
N VAL A 22 -11.33 -11.63 13.77
CA VAL A 22 -11.84 -11.36 15.12
C VAL A 22 -12.19 -12.68 15.81
N LYS A 23 -12.91 -13.60 15.14
CA LYS A 23 -13.23 -14.93 15.70
C LYS A 23 -12.01 -15.83 15.89
N ALA A 24 -11.07 -15.84 14.96
CA ALA A 24 -9.82 -16.60 15.11
C ALA A 24 -8.95 -16.02 16.24
N ALA A 25 -8.97 -14.69 16.36
CA ALA A 25 -8.30 -13.95 17.40
C ALA A 25 -8.93 -14.13 18.77
N GLU A 26 -10.23 -14.46 18.89
CA GLU A 26 -10.82 -14.82 20.18
C GLU A 26 -10.07 -15.97 20.88
N ASN A 27 -9.33 -16.81 20.15
CA ASN A 27 -8.54 -17.91 20.73
C ASN A 27 -7.03 -17.63 20.92
N GLU A 28 -6.34 -16.92 20.01
CA GLU A 28 -4.88 -16.63 20.11
C GLU A 28 -4.53 -15.14 20.27
N ALA A 29 -5.42 -14.24 19.82
CA ALA A 29 -5.17 -12.80 19.81
C ALA A 29 -5.91 -12.04 20.94
N GLN A 30 -6.85 -12.63 21.67
CA GLN A 30 -7.38 -12.06 22.92
C GLN A 30 -6.27 -11.84 23.96
N THR A 31 -5.27 -12.73 23.99
CA THR A 31 -4.06 -12.63 24.81
C THR A 31 -3.10 -11.52 24.36
N HIS A 32 -3.18 -11.04 23.11
CA HIS A 32 -2.25 -10.04 22.56
C HIS A 32 -2.88 -8.68 22.25
N PHE A 33 -4.15 -8.65 21.86
CA PHE A 33 -4.87 -7.49 21.32
C PHE A 33 -6.11 -7.10 22.13
N GLY A 34 -6.60 -7.96 23.03
CA GLY A 34 -7.74 -7.66 23.89
C GLY A 34 -9.05 -7.36 23.12
N LYS A 35 -9.96 -6.62 23.76
CA LYS A 35 -11.29 -6.26 23.21
C LYS A 35 -11.26 -5.23 22.06
N ASN A 36 -10.08 -4.71 21.70
CA ASN A 36 -9.95 -3.56 20.80
C ASN A 36 -9.66 -3.95 19.33
N LEU A 37 -9.55 -5.25 19.03
CA LEU A 37 -9.16 -5.71 17.69
C LEU A 37 -10.15 -5.28 16.60
N GLU A 38 -11.44 -5.45 16.85
CA GLU A 38 -12.49 -5.08 15.90
C GLU A 38 -12.56 -3.57 15.69
N GLU A 39 -12.41 -2.77 16.75
CA GLU A 39 -12.41 -1.30 16.67
C GLU A 39 -11.22 -0.78 15.87
N VAL A 40 -10.03 -1.33 16.09
CA VAL A 40 -8.83 -0.95 15.35
C VAL A 40 -8.93 -1.34 13.88
N LEU A 41 -9.42 -2.56 13.56
CA LEU A 41 -9.65 -2.97 12.18
C LEU A 41 -10.70 -2.10 11.48
N LYS A 42 -11.78 -1.72 12.17
CA LYS A 42 -12.80 -0.79 11.64
C LYS A 42 -12.24 0.61 11.42
N HIS A 43 -11.39 1.11 12.32
CA HIS A 43 -10.71 2.40 12.17
C HIS A 43 -9.83 2.42 10.91
N PHE A 44 -9.07 1.35 10.67
CA PHE A 44 -8.26 1.24 9.46
C PHE A 44 -9.10 1.10 8.18
N MET A 45 -10.21 0.36 8.23
CA MET A 45 -11.13 0.29 7.10
C MET A 45 -11.75 1.65 6.73
N ALA A 46 -12.05 2.48 7.73
CA ALA A 46 -12.62 3.80 7.50
C ALA A 46 -11.63 4.75 6.80
N LYS A 47 -10.33 4.44 6.84
CA LYS A 47 -9.26 5.23 6.22
C LYS A 47 -9.03 4.88 4.75
N VAL A 48 -9.19 3.61 4.35
CA VAL A 48 -9.02 3.21 2.95
C VAL A 48 -10.21 3.67 2.09
N ASN A 49 -9.91 4.44 1.05
CA ASN A 49 -10.87 5.12 0.20
C ASN A 49 -11.11 4.36 -1.11
N SER A 50 -10.07 3.72 -1.66
CA SER A 50 -10.13 3.11 -2.99
C SER A 50 -10.16 1.58 -2.98
N ASP A 51 -10.61 0.99 -4.09
CA ASP A 51 -10.55 -0.47 -4.28
C ASP A 51 -9.09 -0.98 -4.28
N PHE A 52 -8.16 -0.17 -4.77
CA PHE A 52 -6.73 -0.53 -4.74
C PHE A 52 -6.20 -0.54 -3.31
N GLU A 53 -6.50 0.47 -2.50
CA GLU A 53 -6.10 0.52 -1.08
C GLU A 53 -6.68 -0.64 -0.27
N LYS A 54 -7.96 -0.97 -0.51
CA LYS A 54 -8.61 -2.13 0.11
C LYS A 54 -7.95 -3.44 -0.34
N GLN A 55 -7.56 -3.56 -1.61
CA GLN A 55 -6.85 -4.73 -2.11
C GLN A 55 -5.48 -4.85 -1.45
N CYS A 56 -4.73 -3.76 -1.33
CA CYS A 56 -3.43 -3.75 -0.66
C CYS A 56 -3.55 -4.18 0.80
N LEU A 57 -4.56 -3.67 1.51
CA LEU A 57 -4.84 -4.03 2.90
C LEU A 57 -5.18 -5.52 3.03
N LEU A 58 -6.05 -6.04 2.16
CA LEU A 58 -6.40 -7.45 2.17
C LEU A 58 -5.18 -8.33 1.87
N TRP A 59 -4.32 -7.90 0.96
CA TRP A 59 -3.10 -8.61 0.60
C TRP A 59 -2.13 -8.72 1.79
N TYR A 60 -1.96 -7.62 2.54
CA TYR A 60 -1.12 -7.54 3.74
C TYR A 60 -1.45 -8.62 4.78
N PHE A 61 -2.74 -8.86 5.01
CA PHE A 61 -3.17 -9.87 5.97
C PHE A 61 -3.25 -11.29 5.39
N THR A 62 -3.59 -11.46 4.11
CA THR A 62 -3.93 -12.78 3.56
C THR A 62 -2.79 -13.47 2.82
N LYS A 63 -1.79 -12.72 2.34
CA LYS A 63 -0.74 -13.24 1.43
C LYS A 63 0.63 -13.38 2.06
N LYS A 64 0.75 -13.13 3.38
CA LYS A 64 1.95 -13.45 4.19
C LYS A 64 3.26 -12.97 3.57
N GLY A 65 3.29 -11.73 3.08
CA GLY A 65 4.49 -11.12 2.51
C GLY A 65 4.75 -11.43 1.03
N GLN A 66 3.83 -12.12 0.35
CA GLN A 66 3.95 -12.35 -1.10
C GLN A 66 3.92 -11.01 -1.85
N THR A 67 4.85 -10.82 -2.79
CA THR A 67 4.86 -9.67 -3.70
C THR A 67 3.53 -9.55 -4.46
N MET A 68 3.01 -8.33 -4.53
CA MET A 68 1.87 -7.99 -5.38
C MET A 68 2.38 -7.39 -6.69
N THR A 69 2.14 -8.09 -7.80
CA THR A 69 2.32 -7.53 -9.14
C THR A 69 1.06 -6.77 -9.52
N VAL A 70 1.20 -5.47 -9.75
CA VAL A 70 0.09 -4.60 -10.17
C VAL A 70 -0.31 -4.94 -11.61
N SER A 71 -1.59 -4.80 -11.97
CA SER A 71 -2.03 -4.97 -13.36
C SER A 71 -1.62 -3.76 -14.21
N SER A 72 -1.61 -3.92 -15.55
CA SER A 72 -1.34 -2.80 -16.46
C SER A 72 -2.35 -1.66 -16.30
N GLU A 73 -3.64 -1.98 -16.14
CA GLU A 73 -4.71 -0.99 -15.95
C GLU A 73 -4.52 -0.16 -14.68
N VAL A 74 -4.13 -0.79 -13.56
CA VAL A 74 -3.85 -0.06 -12.33
C VAL A 74 -2.56 0.75 -12.47
N PHE A 75 -1.52 0.17 -13.10
CA PHE A 75 -0.27 0.89 -13.36
C PHE A 75 -0.48 2.11 -14.26
N GLU A 76 -1.33 2.07 -15.27
CA GLU A 76 -1.65 3.24 -16.11
C GLU A 76 -2.20 4.41 -15.28
N ARG A 77 -3.04 4.11 -14.28
CA ARG A 77 -3.57 5.12 -13.35
C ARG A 77 -2.50 5.64 -12.39
N ILE A 78 -1.65 4.76 -11.86
CA ILE A 78 -0.48 5.13 -11.03
C ILE A 78 0.48 6.02 -11.85
N ALA A 79 0.79 5.63 -13.08
CA ALA A 79 1.69 6.35 -13.98
C ALA A 79 1.16 7.76 -14.27
N LYS A 80 -0.15 7.89 -14.54
CA LYS A 80 -0.79 9.20 -14.74
C LYS A 80 -0.69 10.09 -13.49
N ALA A 81 -0.98 9.53 -12.32
CA ALA A 81 -0.83 10.25 -11.05
C ALA A 81 0.63 10.63 -10.79
N ALA A 82 1.57 9.75 -11.11
CA ALA A 82 2.99 9.99 -10.92
C ALA A 82 3.52 11.15 -11.78
N VAL A 83 3.11 11.20 -13.05
CA VAL A 83 3.45 12.31 -13.95
C VAL A 83 2.92 13.63 -13.41
N ALA A 84 1.68 13.66 -12.89
CA ALA A 84 1.08 14.85 -12.29
C ALA A 84 1.82 15.31 -11.02
N SER A 85 2.25 14.37 -10.18
CA SER A 85 2.94 14.64 -8.91
C SER A 85 4.45 14.86 -9.03
N ARG A 86 5.04 14.64 -10.21
CA ARG A 86 6.50 14.59 -10.41
C ARG A 86 7.22 15.88 -9.99
N ALA A 87 6.75 17.02 -10.47
CA ALA A 87 7.39 18.32 -10.19
C ALA A 87 7.27 18.74 -8.72
N ALA A 88 6.18 18.35 -8.05
CA ALA A 88 6.02 18.59 -6.61
C ALA A 88 6.92 17.65 -5.81
N SER A 89 6.99 16.37 -6.20
CA SER A 89 7.83 15.36 -5.55
C SER A 89 9.31 15.68 -5.66
N GLU A 90 9.77 16.24 -6.78
CA GLU A 90 11.15 16.70 -6.95
C GLU A 90 11.58 17.79 -5.95
N LYS A 91 10.63 18.62 -5.48
CA LYS A 91 10.91 19.64 -4.46
C LYS A 91 11.01 19.07 -3.05
N LEU A 92 10.30 17.96 -2.79
CA LEU A 92 10.26 17.28 -1.49
C LEU A 92 11.38 16.26 -1.35
N PHE A 93 11.77 15.64 -2.46
CA PHE A 93 12.77 14.58 -2.53
C PHE A 93 13.89 14.98 -3.48
N HIS A 94 14.51 14.01 -4.14
CA HIS A 94 15.48 14.25 -5.19
C HIS A 94 14.84 14.09 -6.57
N GLY A 95 15.41 14.79 -7.56
CA GLY A 95 15.05 14.58 -8.96
C GLY A 95 15.41 13.17 -9.47
N PRO A 96 15.05 12.86 -10.72
CA PRO A 96 15.29 11.54 -11.30
C PRO A 96 16.76 11.12 -11.25
N GLN A 97 17.02 9.93 -10.74
CA GLN A 97 18.35 9.34 -10.65
C GLN A 97 18.53 8.30 -11.75
N LYS A 98 19.63 8.42 -12.51
CA LYS A 98 19.97 7.43 -13.54
C LYS A 98 20.22 6.06 -12.91
N VAL A 99 19.57 5.04 -13.42
CA VAL A 99 19.81 3.63 -13.08
C VAL A 99 20.03 2.82 -14.37
N ILE A 100 20.86 1.78 -14.29
CA ILE A 100 21.10 0.86 -15.41
C ILE A 100 20.55 -0.49 -15.01
N ILE A 101 19.52 -0.96 -15.71
CA ILE A 101 18.85 -2.24 -15.45
C ILE A 101 18.98 -3.08 -16.71
N LYS A 102 19.58 -4.26 -16.58
CA LYS A 102 19.81 -5.19 -17.71
C LYS A 102 20.48 -4.51 -18.93
N GLY A 103 21.44 -3.61 -18.65
CA GLY A 103 22.19 -2.86 -19.67
C GLY A 103 21.45 -1.69 -20.33
N LYS A 104 20.19 -1.43 -19.99
CA LYS A 104 19.42 -0.28 -20.48
C LYS A 104 19.34 0.82 -19.43
N VAL A 105 19.37 2.08 -19.89
CA VAL A 105 19.27 3.26 -19.03
C VAL A 105 17.81 3.55 -18.70
N TYR A 106 17.56 3.82 -17.43
CA TYR A 106 16.30 4.30 -16.88
C TYR A 106 16.57 5.40 -15.85
N TYR A 107 15.50 6.01 -15.34
CA TYR A 107 15.55 7.01 -14.29
C TYR A 107 14.57 6.64 -13.18
N SER A 108 15.05 6.45 -11.96
CA SER A 108 14.20 6.24 -10.79
C SER A 108 13.92 7.56 -10.08
N GLN A 109 12.68 7.78 -9.66
CA GLN A 109 12.31 8.95 -8.84
C GLN A 109 11.31 8.55 -7.76
N THR A 110 11.48 9.07 -6.54
CA THR A 110 10.49 8.97 -5.48
C THR A 110 9.34 9.94 -5.78
N ILE A 111 8.12 9.42 -5.78
CA ILE A 111 6.89 10.15 -6.07
C ILE A 111 5.97 10.07 -4.85
N SER A 112 5.48 11.23 -4.39
CA SER A 112 4.44 11.31 -3.37
C SER A 112 3.07 11.10 -3.99
N PHE A 113 2.32 10.16 -3.42
CA PHE A 113 0.91 9.88 -3.68
C PHE A 113 0.01 10.34 -2.52
N TYR A 114 0.56 10.99 -1.47
CA TYR A 114 -0.28 11.66 -0.48
C TYR A 114 -1.25 12.65 -1.12
N GLU A 115 -2.45 12.76 -0.56
CA GLU A 115 -3.57 13.55 -1.09
C GLU A 115 -4.15 13.02 -2.41
N ASN A 116 -3.71 11.86 -2.89
CA ASN A 116 -4.33 11.17 -4.01
C ASN A 116 -5.52 10.31 -3.54
N ASP A 117 -6.70 10.53 -4.12
CA ASP A 117 -7.92 9.81 -3.76
C ASP A 117 -7.84 8.27 -3.92
N GLU A 118 -6.93 7.77 -4.76
CA GLU A 118 -6.81 6.36 -5.08
C GLU A 118 -5.63 5.65 -4.40
N PHE A 119 -4.51 6.36 -4.17
CA PHE A 119 -3.22 5.74 -3.87
C PHE A 119 -2.58 6.21 -2.56
N ASP A 120 -3.16 7.18 -1.84
CA ASP A 120 -2.57 7.80 -0.64
C ASP A 120 -2.18 6.75 0.42
N TYR A 121 -3.14 5.96 0.90
CA TYR A 121 -2.89 4.97 1.96
C TYR A 121 -2.19 3.71 1.45
N ALA A 122 -2.20 3.47 0.14
CA ALA A 122 -1.58 2.30 -0.44
C ALA A 122 -0.08 2.50 -0.70
N LEU A 123 0.27 3.64 -1.28
CA LEU A 123 1.63 3.91 -1.74
C LEU A 123 2.34 4.92 -0.85
N GLY A 124 1.65 5.97 -0.37
CA GLY A 124 2.27 7.09 0.34
C GLY A 124 3.36 7.75 -0.50
N CYS A 125 4.59 7.23 -0.43
CA CYS A 125 5.68 7.52 -1.35
C CYS A 125 6.18 6.25 -2.02
N ALA A 126 6.14 6.18 -3.36
CA ALA A 126 6.66 5.04 -4.13
C ALA A 126 7.77 5.45 -5.10
N THR A 127 8.58 4.48 -5.53
CA THR A 127 9.60 4.68 -6.56
C THR A 127 9.03 4.37 -7.94
N ILE A 128 9.07 5.35 -8.83
CA ILE A 128 8.65 5.20 -10.23
C ILE A 128 9.90 5.21 -11.12
N PHE A 129 9.93 4.26 -12.07
CA PHE A 129 10.97 4.17 -13.08
C PHE A 129 10.47 4.77 -14.37
N PHE A 130 11.29 5.62 -14.97
CA PHE A 130 11.04 6.29 -16.23
C PHE A 130 12.05 5.84 -17.27
N ASP A 131 11.65 5.75 -18.52
CA ASP A 131 12.59 5.59 -19.64
C ASP A 131 13.29 6.93 -19.98
N GLU A 132 14.11 6.92 -21.03
CA GLU A 132 14.85 8.11 -21.48
C GLU A 132 13.95 9.23 -22.01
N GLU A 133 12.71 8.91 -22.39
CA GLU A 133 11.69 9.88 -22.83
C GLU A 133 10.89 10.45 -21.65
N GLY A 134 11.11 9.93 -20.44
CA GLY A 134 10.39 10.34 -19.23
C GLY A 134 9.02 9.70 -19.09
N VAL A 135 8.77 8.58 -19.77
CA VAL A 135 7.53 7.79 -19.65
C VAL A 135 7.66 6.80 -18.48
N PRO A 136 6.68 6.71 -17.57
CA PRO A 136 6.68 5.69 -16.52
C PRO A 136 6.63 4.27 -17.11
N VAL A 137 7.60 3.43 -16.74
CA VAL A 137 7.76 2.05 -17.20
C VAL A 137 7.88 1.04 -16.06
N GLY A 138 7.85 1.51 -14.82
CA GLY A 138 7.82 0.61 -13.69
C GLY A 138 7.54 1.29 -12.35
N LEU A 139 7.25 0.44 -11.37
CA LEU A 139 6.88 0.80 -10.00
C LEU A 139 7.59 -0.14 -9.05
N LYS A 140 8.09 0.44 -7.97
CA LYS A 140 8.46 -0.28 -6.76
C LYS A 140 7.96 0.47 -5.55
N ASP A 141 7.33 -0.27 -4.67
CA ASP A 141 7.00 0.18 -3.33
C ASP A 141 7.00 -0.97 -2.32
N ILE A 142 7.07 -0.64 -1.03
CA ILE A 142 6.90 -1.59 0.06
C ILE A 142 5.65 -1.21 0.83
N TYR A 143 4.63 -2.08 0.76
CA TYR A 143 3.48 -1.96 1.62
C TYR A 143 3.84 -2.55 2.99
N ASP A 144 4.14 -1.68 3.94
CA ASP A 144 4.49 -2.01 5.32
C ASP A 144 3.43 -1.60 6.34
N PHE A 145 2.30 -1.07 5.86
CA PHE A 145 1.24 -0.50 6.69
C PHE A 145 1.79 0.56 7.66
N ASN A 146 2.74 1.39 7.20
CA ASN A 146 3.22 2.50 7.99
C ASN A 146 2.15 3.59 8.07
N GLU A 147 1.61 3.82 9.26
CA GLU A 147 0.84 5.03 9.56
C GLU A 147 1.84 6.20 9.62
N ALA A 148 2.27 6.68 8.46
CA ALA A 148 3.22 7.77 8.39
C ALA A 148 2.72 8.94 9.24
N LYS A 149 3.66 9.51 10.02
CA LYS A 149 3.55 10.45 11.17
C LYS A 149 2.75 11.76 10.96
N HIS A 150 1.91 11.86 9.94
CA HIS A 150 1.09 13.03 9.61
C HIS A 150 -0.38 12.92 10.08
N ARG A 151 -0.75 11.88 10.83
CA ARG A 151 -2.16 11.59 11.15
C ARG A 151 -2.39 11.34 12.65
N ASP A 152 -2.30 12.43 13.43
CA ASP A 152 -2.89 12.62 14.77
C ASP A 152 -2.55 11.64 15.92
N THR A 153 -2.88 12.08 17.13
CA THR A 153 -2.42 11.70 18.49
C THR A 153 -2.61 10.23 18.96
N ASN A 154 -3.02 9.29 18.10
CA ASN A 154 -3.13 7.85 18.43
C ASN A 154 -2.01 6.97 17.84
N ALA A 155 -1.00 7.54 17.16
CA ALA A 155 0.08 6.80 16.50
C ALA A 155 0.84 5.77 17.38
N GLU A 156 0.82 5.94 18.70
CA GLU A 156 1.43 5.02 19.67
C GLU A 156 0.64 3.71 19.81
N SER A 157 -0.70 3.74 19.69
CA SER A 157 -1.52 2.52 19.70
C SER A 157 -1.35 1.71 18.42
N ASP A 158 -1.27 2.38 17.27
CA ASP A 158 -1.32 1.75 15.96
C ASP A 158 0.03 1.07 15.63
N THR A 159 1.15 1.74 15.91
CA THR A 159 2.50 1.15 15.76
C THR A 159 2.68 -0.09 16.65
N THR A 160 2.22 -0.01 17.92
CA THR A 160 2.29 -1.13 18.87
C THR A 160 1.40 -2.29 18.43
N PHE A 161 0.30 -2.00 17.75
CA PHE A 161 -0.66 -2.97 17.26
C PHE A 161 -0.14 -3.72 16.03
N MET A 162 0.50 -3.02 15.10
CA MET A 162 1.12 -3.66 13.92
C MET A 162 2.25 -4.60 14.30
N ALA A 163 3.11 -4.20 15.23
CA ALA A 163 4.15 -5.07 15.77
C ALA A 163 3.59 -6.36 16.38
N LYS A 164 2.38 -6.31 16.98
CA LYS A 164 1.70 -7.50 17.49
C LYS A 164 1.16 -8.38 16.36
N PHE A 165 0.66 -7.80 15.26
CA PHE A 165 0.19 -8.57 14.08
C PHE A 165 1.33 -9.33 13.41
N GLU A 166 2.47 -8.66 13.25
CA GLU A 166 3.67 -9.30 12.70
C GLU A 166 4.20 -10.39 13.64
N LYS A 167 4.26 -10.12 14.95
CA LYS A 167 4.68 -11.13 15.95
C LYS A 167 3.76 -12.35 15.98
N ALA A 168 2.46 -12.15 15.77
CA ALA A 168 1.48 -13.23 15.66
C ALA A 168 1.46 -13.89 14.26
N ASN A 169 2.30 -13.45 13.32
CA ASN A 169 2.34 -13.91 11.93
C ASN A 169 0.97 -13.80 11.22
N LEU A 170 0.18 -12.81 11.62
CA LEU A 170 -1.15 -12.53 11.09
C LEU A 170 -1.14 -11.52 9.93
N ALA A 171 -0.03 -10.79 9.78
CA ALA A 171 0.18 -9.85 8.70
C ALA A 171 1.67 -9.71 8.41
N LYS A 172 2.01 -9.34 7.18
CA LYS A 172 3.42 -9.17 6.79
C LYS A 172 3.57 -8.23 5.61
N SER A 173 4.50 -7.29 5.73
CA SER A 173 4.86 -6.34 4.69
C SER A 173 5.31 -7.05 3.41
N TYR A 174 5.02 -6.44 2.27
CA TYR A 174 5.31 -7.02 0.96
C TYR A 174 5.64 -5.95 -0.08
N ALA A 175 6.31 -6.36 -1.15
CA ALA A 175 6.61 -5.46 -2.27
C ALA A 175 5.42 -5.32 -3.22
N ILE A 176 5.16 -4.09 -3.67
CA ILE A 176 4.26 -3.77 -4.77
C ILE A 176 5.12 -3.43 -5.98
N LEU A 177 4.98 -4.22 -7.06
CA LEU A 177 5.83 -4.11 -8.24
C LEU A 177 5.02 -3.99 -9.53
N TYR A 178 5.57 -3.26 -10.50
CA TYR A 178 5.17 -3.32 -11.90
C TYR A 178 6.37 -3.07 -12.81
N GLY A 179 6.43 -3.75 -13.95
CA GLY A 179 7.40 -3.47 -15.01
C GLY A 179 8.84 -3.43 -14.52
N ILE A 180 9.59 -2.41 -14.96
CA ILE A 180 11.00 -2.21 -14.61
C ILE A 180 11.16 -1.84 -13.14
N ASN A 181 12.03 -2.54 -12.42
CA ASN A 181 12.35 -2.22 -11.04
C ASN A 181 13.78 -2.65 -10.70
N ASP A 182 14.29 -2.24 -9.55
CA ASP A 182 15.67 -2.51 -9.12
C ASP A 182 15.86 -3.90 -8.46
N TYR A 183 14.80 -4.70 -8.26
CA TYR A 183 14.96 -6.12 -7.91
C TYR A 183 15.48 -6.94 -9.09
N ASP A 184 15.33 -6.44 -10.32
CA ASP A 184 15.90 -7.02 -11.54
C ASP A 184 17.44 -6.88 -11.62
N LEU A 185 18.10 -6.29 -10.60
CA LEU A 185 19.56 -6.11 -10.55
C LEU A 185 20.33 -7.31 -9.97
N HIS A 186 19.63 -8.35 -9.50
CA HIS A 186 20.24 -9.51 -8.83
C HIS A 186 20.32 -10.79 -9.67
N ASP A 187 20.06 -10.71 -10.98
CA ASP A 187 20.25 -11.82 -11.92
C ASP A 187 21.48 -11.62 -12.82
#